data_AF-A0AAW1UX34-F1
#
_entry.id   AF-A0AAW1UX34-F1
#
_cell.length_a   1.000
_cell.length_b   1.000
_cell.length_c   1.000
_cell.angle_alpha   90.00
_cell.angle_beta   90.00
_cell.angle_gamma   90.00
#
_symmetry.space_group_name_H-M   'P 1'
#
loop_
_entity.id
_entity.type
_entity.pdbx_description
1 polymer ?
#
loop_
_entity_poly.entity_id
_entity_poly.type
_entity_poly.pdbx_seq_one_letter_code
_entity_poly.pdbx_strand_id
1 'polypeptide(L)'
;MCQWKYVLEFNQVVIFVKSVQRCVALAQLPTEQNFPAIGIPRSMSQRERLSHYQQFKDFQKRILVAICLVGQCTLRHCIQL
;
A
#
# COMPACT_ATOMS: atom_id res chain seq x y z
N MET A 1 9.48 28.95 -0.50
CA MET A 1 10.76 28.21 -0.45
C MET A 1 10.61 27.07 0.55
N CYS A 2 9.84 26.02 0.22
CA CYS A 2 9.67 24.85 1.10
C CYS A 2 10.61 23.75 0.61
N GLN A 3 11.87 23.85 1.04
CA GLN A 3 12.89 22.82 0.89
C GLN A 3 12.59 21.71 1.91
N TRP A 4 11.77 20.73 1.51
CA TRP A 4 11.64 19.42 2.18
C TRP A 4 11.87 18.28 1.20
N LYS A 5 12.80 18.47 0.24
CA LYS A 5 13.47 17.34 -0.43
C LYS A 5 14.43 16.68 0.56
N TYR A 6 13.92 16.15 1.66
CA TYR A 6 14.64 15.16 2.44
C TYR A 6 14.57 13.87 1.64
N VAL A 7 15.64 13.63 0.91
CA VAL A 7 16.35 12.35 0.77
C VAL A 7 15.71 11.22 1.62
N LEU A 8 14.60 10.68 1.15
CA LEU A 8 14.11 9.34 1.48
C LEU A 8 14.14 8.54 0.19
N GLU A 9 15.32 8.51 -0.40
CA GLU A 9 15.66 7.48 -1.35
C GLU A 9 15.70 6.17 -0.54
N PHE A 10 14.80 5.23 -0.86
CA PHE A 10 14.85 3.81 -0.46
C PHE A 10 14.18 3.35 0.85
N ASN A 11 12.96 3.80 1.20
CA ASN A 11 12.13 3.08 2.17
C ASN A 11 10.72 2.79 1.64
N GLN A 12 10.42 1.51 1.40
CA GLN A 12 9.05 1.01 1.18
C GLN A 12 8.32 0.94 2.52
N VAL A 13 7.10 1.49 2.59
CA VAL A 13 6.33 1.56 3.84
C VAL A 13 5.03 0.78 3.67
N VAL A 14 4.75 -0.11 4.62
CA VAL A 14 3.47 -0.82 4.71
C VAL A 14 2.69 -0.29 5.90
N ILE A 15 1.47 0.19 5.65
CA ILE A 15 0.57 0.76 6.65
C ILE A 15 -0.63 -0.17 6.80
N PHE A 16 -0.85 -0.69 8.01
CA PHE A 16 -1.99 -1.54 8.31
C PHE A 16 -3.12 -0.71 8.94
N VAL A 17 -4.32 -0.81 8.36
CA VAL A 17 -5.52 -0.11 8.84
C VAL A 17 -6.63 -1.10 9.19
N LYS A 18 -7.46 -0.75 10.17
CA LYS A 18 -8.57 -1.60 10.64
C LYS A 18 -9.84 -1.49 9.78
N SER A 19 -10.01 -0.41 9.02
CA SER A 19 -11.25 -0.10 8.29
C SER A 19 -11.01 0.10 6.79
N VAL A 20 -11.98 -0.33 5.98
CA VAL A 20 -11.98 -0.18 4.52
C VAL A 20 -12.03 1.27 4.10
N GLN A 21 -12.89 2.06 4.75
CA GLN A 21 -13.02 3.48 4.42
C GLN A 21 -11.72 4.24 4.65
N ARG A 22 -11.00 3.92 5.74
CA ARG A 22 -9.68 4.49 6.02
C ARG A 22 -8.63 4.02 5.02
N CYS A 23 -8.67 2.77 4.58
CA CYS A 23 -7.76 2.27 3.55
C CYS A 23 -7.88 3.03 2.23
N VAL A 24 -9.12 3.29 1.80
CA VAL A 24 -9.40 4.01 0.55
C VAL A 24 -8.98 5.47 0.68
N ALA A 25 -9.43 6.15 1.75
CA ALA A 25 -9.07 7.55 1.99
C ALA A 25 -7.54 7.73 2.11
N LEU A 26 -6.86 6.86 2.85
CA LEU A 26 -5.41 6.94 3.03
C LEU A 26 -4.62 6.51 1.79
N ALA A 27 -5.20 5.79 0.83
CA ALA A 27 -4.56 5.53 -0.46
C ALA A 27 -4.74 6.72 -1.42
N GLN A 28 -5.86 7.44 -1.30
CA GLN A 28 -6.20 8.61 -2.13
C GLN A 28 -5.40 9.86 -1.72
N LEU A 29 -5.32 10.18 -0.42
CA LEU A 29 -4.63 11.38 0.07
C LEU A 29 -3.15 11.48 -0.37
N PRO A 30 -2.32 10.42 -0.28
CA PRO A 30 -0.95 10.48 -0.78
C PRO A 30 -0.92 10.60 -2.30
N THR A 31 -1.86 9.96 -3.01
CA THR A 31 -1.95 10.04 -4.48
C THR A 31 -2.23 11.48 -4.93
N GLU A 32 -3.11 12.21 -4.23
CA GLU A 32 -3.38 13.64 -4.47
C GLU A 32 -2.16 14.52 -4.25
N GLN A 33 -1.29 14.13 -3.31
CA GLN A 33 -0.03 14.80 -3.01
C GLN A 33 1.15 14.33 -3.90
N ASN A 34 0.86 13.59 -4.98
CA ASN A 34 1.84 12.97 -5.89
C ASN A 34 2.77 11.93 -5.23
N PHE A 35 2.40 11.37 -4.08
CA PHE A 35 3.10 10.24 -3.48
C PHE A 35 2.59 8.91 -4.07
N PRO A 36 3.49 8.01 -4.47
CA PRO A 36 3.12 6.74 -5.09
C PRO A 36 2.61 5.75 -4.04
N ALA A 37 1.31 5.78 -3.75
CA ALA A 37 0.63 4.89 -2.81
C ALA A 37 -0.30 3.90 -3.52
N ILE A 38 -0.52 2.73 -2.89
CA ILE A 38 -1.44 1.70 -3.35
C ILE A 38 -2.22 1.10 -2.18
N GLY A 39 -3.53 1.00 -2.38
CA GLY A 39 -4.44 0.40 -1.40
C GLY A 39 -4.79 -1.03 -1.75
N ILE A 40 -4.79 -1.91 -0.75
CA ILE A 40 -5.32 -3.27 -0.82
C ILE A 40 -6.44 -3.42 0.23
N PRO A 41 -7.67 -3.03 -0.12
CA PRO A 41 -8.83 -3.25 0.73
C PRO A 41 -9.28 -4.72 0.66
N ARG A 42 -10.00 -5.17 1.70
CA ARG A 42 -10.56 -6.54 1.76
C ARG A 42 -11.61 -6.86 0.68
N SER A 43 -12.22 -5.85 0.06
CA SER A 43 -13.20 -6.03 -1.01
C SER A 43 -12.57 -6.36 -2.36
N MET A 44 -11.24 -6.20 -2.49
CA MET A 44 -10.51 -6.46 -3.73
C MET A 44 -10.37 -7.96 -4.02
N SER A 45 -10.52 -8.34 -5.28
CA SER A 45 -10.35 -9.71 -5.75
C SER A 45 -8.90 -10.19 -5.63
N GLN A 46 -8.66 -11.49 -5.47
CA GLN A 46 -7.30 -12.02 -5.26
C GLN A 46 -6.34 -11.66 -6.42
N ARG A 47 -6.83 -11.66 -7.66
CA ARG A 47 -6.04 -11.29 -8.85
C ARG A 47 -5.56 -9.84 -8.79
N GLU A 48 -6.45 -8.91 -8.43
CA GLU A 48 -6.09 -7.50 -8.28
C GLU A 48 -5.12 -7.28 -7.12
N ARG A 49 -5.29 -8.00 -6.00
CA ARG A 49 -4.34 -7.94 -4.87
C ARG A 49 -2.93 -8.33 -5.30
N LEU A 50 -2.79 -9.41 -6.07
CA LEU A 50 -1.50 -9.85 -6.60
C LEU A 50 -0.89 -8.80 -7.53
N SER A 51 -1.69 -8.20 -8.41
CA SER A 51 -1.23 -7.11 -9.29
C SER A 51 -0.76 -5.88 -8.50
N HIS A 52 -1.51 -5.47 -7.48
CA HIS A 52 -1.14 -4.34 -6.62
C HIS A 52 0.11 -4.63 -5.79
N TYR A 53 0.24 -5.88 -5.32
CA TYR A 53 1.41 -6.34 -4.60
C TYR A 53 2.65 -6.37 -5.50
N GLN A 54 2.51 -6.84 -6.74
CA GLN A 54 3.57 -6.84 -7.74
C GLN A 54 4.06 -5.41 -8.03
N GLN A 55 3.15 -4.46 -8.22
CA GLN A 55 3.50 -3.04 -8.39
C GLN A 55 4.25 -2.46 -7.17
N PHE A 56 3.88 -2.86 -5.96
CA PHE A 56 4.62 -2.47 -4.76
C PHE A 56 6.03 -3.08 -4.74
N LYS A 57 6.15 -4.37 -5.08
CA LYS A 57 7.44 -5.09 -5.17
C LYS A 57 8.36 -4.53 -6.27
N ASP A 58 7.79 -4.15 -7.41
CA ASP A 58 8.48 -3.53 -8.54
C ASP A 58 8.81 -2.04 -8.31
N PHE A 59 8.63 -1.52 -7.08
CA PHE A 59 8.88 -0.13 -6.69
C PHE A 59 8.06 0.91 -7.48
N GLN A 60 7.04 0.50 -8.23
CA GLN A 60 6.08 1.40 -8.88
C GLN A 60 5.30 2.20 -7.84
N LYS A 61 5.03 1.58 -6.68
CA LYS A 61 4.35 2.18 -5.53
C LYS A 61 5.21 1.97 -4.29
N ARG A 62 5.42 3.05 -3.51
CA ARG A 62 6.29 3.04 -2.33
C ARG A 62 5.53 2.86 -1.03
N ILE A 63 4.24 3.17 -1.01
CA ILE A 63 3.38 3.07 0.17
C ILE A 63 2.30 2.03 -0.10
N LEU A 64 2.26 0.96 0.69
CA LEU A 64 1.22 -0.05 0.65
C LEU A 64 0.29 0.14 1.85
N VAL A 65 -0.99 0.40 1.60
CA VAL A 65 -2.02 0.46 2.64
C VAL A 65 -2.87 -0.79 2.57
N ALA A 66 -2.88 -1.61 3.62
CA ALA A 66 -3.60 -2.88 3.63
C ALA A 66 -4.47 -3.06 4.88
N ILE A 67 -5.56 -3.80 4.73
CA ILE A 67 -6.42 -4.20 5.86
C ILE A 67 -5.99 -5.60 6.31
N CYS A 68 -5.39 -5.68 7.50
CA CYS A 68 -5.00 -6.95 8.09
C CYS A 68 -6.18 -7.56 8.85
N LEU A 69 -6.74 -8.66 8.35
CA LEU A 69 -7.63 -9.52 9.12
C LEU A 69 -6.73 -10.54 9.84
N VAL A 70 -6.50 -10.34 11.13
CA VAL A 70 -5.85 -11.33 11.98
C VAL A 70 -6.62 -12.64 11.86
N GLY A 71 -6.03 -13.69 11.28
CA GLY A 71 -6.60 -15.04 11.26
C GLY A 71 -6.26 -15.90 10.03
N GLN A 72 -6.32 -15.38 8.81
CA GLN A 72 -6.07 -16.17 7.58
C GLN A 72 -5.53 -15.25 6.46
N CYS A 73 -4.28 -14.80 6.58
CA CYS A 73 -3.72 -13.84 5.63
C CYS A 73 -3.19 -14.52 4.36
N THR A 74 -3.92 -14.40 3.25
CA THR A 74 -3.39 -14.60 1.89
C THR A 74 -2.14 -13.74 1.62
N LEU A 75 -1.98 -12.63 2.37
CA LEU A 75 -0.79 -11.76 2.32
C LEU A 75 0.48 -12.41 2.88
N ARG A 76 0.42 -13.36 3.84
CA ARG A 76 1.65 -14.06 4.30
C ARG A 76 2.27 -14.90 3.18
N HIS A 77 1.44 -15.52 2.33
CA HIS A 77 1.90 -16.25 1.15
C HIS A 77 2.34 -15.32 0.00
N CYS A 78 1.72 -14.14 -0.13
CA CYS A 78 2.11 -13.19 -1.20
C CYS A 78 3.39 -12.42 -0.86
N ILE A 79 3.70 -12.18 0.42
CA ILE A 79 4.86 -11.37 0.82
C ILE A 79 6.19 -12.16 0.81
N GLN A 80 6.14 -13.50 0.84
CA GLN A 80 7.32 -14.37 0.79
C GLN A 80 7.69 -14.92 -0.61
N LEU A 81 6.99 -14.51 -1.68
CA LEU A 81 7.37 -14.83 -3.06
C LEU A 81 8.01 -13.62 -3.73
#